data_AF-F0GJE3-F1
#
_entry.id   AF-F0GJE3-F1
#
_cell.length_a   1.000
_cell.length_b   1.000
_cell.length_c   1.000
_cell.angle_alpha   90.00
_cell.angle_beta   90.00
_cell.angle_gamma   90.00
#
_symmetry.space_group_name_H-M   'P 1'
#
loop_
_entity.id
_entity.type
_entity.pdbx_description
1 polymer ?
#
loop_
_entity_poly.entity_id
_entity_poly.type
_entity_poly.pdbx_seq_one_letter_code
_entity_poly.pdbx_strand_id
1 'polypeptide(L)'
;PYRDSLAQLFRDHPDAALGGALLARGTEGEAVADTRRQVQVDWLHDGVCDTLIAAERSSADAPPVELPESRDAATTAAWTGAVLRGEIPVPEALARQVETIVRIARIAP
;
A
#
# COMPACT_ATOMS: atom_id res chain seq x y z
N PRO A 1 9.10 0.04 -18.25
CA PRO A 1 8.11 1.07 -17.84
C PRO A 1 8.54 1.73 -16.52
N TYR A 2 7.90 2.82 -16.08
CA TYR A 2 8.31 3.61 -14.89
C TYR A 2 8.67 2.77 -13.65
N ARG A 3 7.91 1.69 -13.39
CA ARG A 3 8.19 0.69 -12.33
C ARG A 3 9.57 0.05 -12.47
N ASP A 4 9.93 -0.41 -13.66
CA ASP A 4 11.21 -1.11 -13.89
C ASP A 4 12.39 -0.15 -13.73
N SER A 5 12.20 1.13 -14.09
CA SER A 5 13.20 2.18 -13.86
C SER A 5 13.39 2.46 -12.37
N LEU A 6 12.31 2.52 -11.58
CA LEU A 6 12.42 2.65 -10.12
C LEU A 6 13.04 1.41 -9.49
N ALA A 7 12.61 0.21 -9.89
CA ALA A 7 13.21 -1.02 -9.40
C ALA A 7 14.72 -1.10 -9.75
N GLN A 8 15.12 -0.62 -10.93
CA GLN A 8 16.53 -0.52 -11.32
C GLN A 8 17.28 0.51 -10.46
N LEU A 9 16.70 1.69 -10.22
CA LEU A 9 17.29 2.71 -9.35
C LEU A 9 17.59 2.15 -7.95
N PHE A 10 16.64 1.48 -7.31
CA PHE A 10 16.87 0.89 -5.99
C PHE A 10 17.86 -0.28 -6.00
N ARG A 11 18.01 -1.00 -7.12
CA ARG A 11 19.08 -2.01 -7.28
C ARG A 11 20.47 -1.38 -7.41
N ASP A 12 20.57 -0.28 -8.14
CA ASP A 12 21.83 0.42 -8.39
C ASP A 12 22.27 1.27 -7.18
N HIS A 13 21.32 1.62 -6.30
CA HIS A 13 21.52 2.42 -5.09
C HIS A 13 21.06 1.65 -3.84
N PRO A 14 21.83 0.65 -3.37
CA PRO A 14 21.44 -0.19 -2.24
C PRO A 14 21.32 0.59 -0.92
N ASP A 15 21.99 1.73 -0.80
CA ASP A 15 21.85 2.67 0.31
C ASP A 15 20.46 3.32 0.37
N ALA A 16 19.84 3.58 -0.78
CA ALA A 16 18.46 4.07 -0.86
C ALA A 16 17.42 2.99 -0.53
N ALA A 17 17.81 1.71 -0.64
CA ALA A 17 16.96 0.55 -0.33
C ALA A 17 17.27 -0.06 1.05
N LEU A 18 18.05 0.61 1.90
CA LEU A 18 18.43 0.09 3.21
C LEU A 18 17.19 -0.14 4.09
N GLY A 19 17.03 -1.36 4.63
CA GLY A 19 15.83 -1.78 5.36
C GLY A 19 14.65 -2.20 4.46
N GLY A 20 14.83 -2.13 3.14
CA GLY A 20 13.87 -2.49 2.12
C GLY A 20 12.86 -1.39 1.78
N ALA A 21 12.32 -1.43 0.57
CA ALA A 21 11.30 -0.51 0.08
C ALA A 21 10.12 -1.26 -0.54
N LEU A 22 8.90 -0.78 -0.30
CA LEU A 22 7.71 -1.26 -1.01
C LEU A 22 7.41 -0.36 -2.20
N LEU A 23 7.31 -0.96 -3.38
CA LEU A 23 6.97 -0.28 -4.62
C LEU A 23 5.57 -0.69 -5.08
N ALA A 24 4.69 0.30 -5.22
CA ALA A 24 3.34 0.13 -5.75
C ALA A 24 2.94 1.35 -6.58
N ARG A 25 1.90 1.21 -7.41
CA ARG A 25 1.25 2.39 -8.00
C ARG A 25 0.47 3.10 -6.91
N GLY A 26 0.92 4.30 -6.54
CA GLY A 26 0.26 5.13 -5.54
C GLY A 26 -1.16 5.58 -5.93
N THR A 27 -1.91 6.01 -4.93
CA THR A 27 -3.27 6.54 -5.07
C THR A 27 -3.21 8.05 -4.95
N GLU A 28 -3.54 8.78 -6.02
CA GLU A 28 -3.52 10.27 -6.03
C GLU A 28 -2.15 10.88 -5.64
N GLY A 29 -1.05 10.13 -5.85
CA GLY A 29 0.30 10.54 -5.49
C GLY A 29 0.77 10.06 -4.12
N GLU A 30 -0.13 9.49 -3.32
CA GLU A 30 0.15 8.99 -1.97
C GLU A 30 0.58 7.51 -1.98
N ALA A 31 1.41 7.14 -1.01
CA ALA A 31 1.90 5.77 -0.79
C ALA A 31 0.86 4.87 -0.08
N VAL A 32 -0.41 5.01 -0.44
CA VAL A 32 -1.54 4.28 0.15
C VAL A 32 -2.18 3.34 -0.88
N ALA A 33 -2.58 2.16 -0.43
CA ALA A 33 -3.31 1.21 -1.27
C ALA A 33 -4.61 1.82 -1.78
N ASP A 34 -4.92 1.58 -3.06
CA ASP A 34 -6.18 2.02 -3.64
C ASP A 34 -7.30 1.10 -3.13
N THR A 35 -8.27 1.65 -2.43
CA THR A 35 -9.38 0.87 -1.87
C THR A 35 -10.28 0.25 -2.94
N ARG A 36 -10.22 0.71 -4.20
CA ARG A 36 -11.08 0.23 -5.29
C ARG A 36 -10.42 -0.80 -6.20
N ARG A 37 -9.10 -1.00 -6.09
CA ARG A 37 -8.35 -1.92 -6.96
C ARG A 37 -7.11 -2.45 -6.25
N GLN A 38 -6.87 -3.75 -6.37
CA GLN A 38 -5.60 -4.33 -5.95
C GLN A 38 -4.54 -4.10 -7.03
N VAL A 39 -3.56 -3.25 -6.72
CA VAL A 39 -2.36 -3.07 -7.55
C VAL A 39 -1.26 -4.01 -7.09
N GLN A 40 -0.31 -4.29 -7.98
CA GLN A 40 0.89 -5.04 -7.60
C GLN A 40 1.71 -4.25 -6.58
N VAL A 41 2.23 -4.96 -5.58
CA VAL A 41 3.17 -4.43 -4.57
C VAL A 41 4.41 -5.30 -4.57
N ASP A 42 5.56 -4.70 -4.84
CA ASP A 42 6.86 -5.35 -4.84
C ASP A 42 7.70 -4.88 -3.65
N TRP A 43 8.57 -5.76 -3.15
CA TRP A 43 9.55 -5.48 -2.12
C TRP A 43 10.94 -5.48 -2.73
N LEU A 44 11.60 -4.33 -2.66
CA LEU A 44 12.96 -4.09 -3.11
C LEU A 44 13.87 -4.16 -1.89
N HIS A 45 14.78 -5.12 -1.84
CA HIS A 45 15.67 -5.36 -0.70
C HIS A 45 16.89 -6.16 -1.16
N ASP A 46 18.08 -5.89 -0.62
CA ASP A 46 19.31 -6.65 -0.90
C ASP A 46 19.61 -6.90 -2.40
N GLY A 47 19.25 -5.95 -3.27
CA GLY A 47 19.38 -6.07 -4.73
C GLY A 47 18.34 -6.98 -5.40
N VAL A 48 17.39 -7.54 -4.63
CA VAL A 48 16.28 -8.40 -5.03
C VAL A 48 14.98 -7.58 -5.17
N CYS A 49 14.04 -8.10 -5.98
CA CYS A 49 12.70 -7.55 -6.16
C CYS A 49 11.69 -8.70 -6.10
N ASP A 50 10.96 -8.81 -4.99
CA ASP A 50 9.95 -9.84 -4.76
C ASP A 50 8.54 -9.26 -4.85
N THR A 51 7.66 -9.84 -5.66
CA THR A 51 6.25 -9.45 -5.67
C THR A 51 5.54 -10.02 -4.44
N LEU A 52 5.14 -9.15 -3.52
CA LEU A 52 4.44 -9.54 -2.29
C LEU A 52 2.93 -9.60 -2.45
N ILE A 53 2.37 -8.75 -3.30
CA ILE A 53 0.95 -8.73 -3.65
C ILE A 53 0.82 -8.63 -5.16
N ALA A 54 0.11 -9.57 -5.78
CA ALA A 54 -0.18 -9.54 -7.21
C ALA A 54 -1.29 -8.53 -7.52
N ALA A 55 -1.27 -7.95 -8.73
CA ALA A 55 -2.40 -7.15 -9.19
C ALA A 55 -3.62 -8.06 -9.45
N GLU A 56 -4.80 -7.61 -9.02
CA GLU A 56 -6.07 -8.25 -9.36
C GLU A 56 -6.81 -7.41 -10.40
N ARG A 57 -7.59 -8.06 -11.28
CA ARG A 57 -8.44 -7.30 -12.21
C ARG A 57 -9.60 -6.70 -11.42
N SER A 58 -9.81 -5.41 -11.59
CA SER A 58 -11.01 -4.75 -11.08
C SER A 58 -12.26 -5.45 -11.62
N SER A 59 -13.13 -5.88 -10.72
CA SER A 59 -14.46 -6.38 -11.05
C SER A 59 -15.46 -5.23 -10.96
N ALA A 60 -16.39 -5.15 -11.90
CA ALA A 60 -17.50 -4.21 -11.83
C ALA A 60 -18.46 -4.55 -10.66
N ASP A 61 -18.45 -5.80 -10.20
CA ASP A 61 -19.31 -6.31 -9.13
C ASP A 61 -18.65 -6.25 -7.74
N ALA A 62 -17.46 -5.64 -7.62
CA ALA A 62 -16.83 -5.48 -6.32
C ALA A 62 -17.69 -4.58 -5.43
N PRO A 63 -17.95 -4.97 -4.16
CA PRO A 63 -18.74 -4.15 -3.25
C PRO A 63 -18.08 -2.78 -3.05
N PRO A 64 -18.87 -1.71 -2.91
CA PRO A 64 -18.32 -0.38 -2.65
C PRO A 64 -17.58 -0.39 -1.31
N VAL A 65 -16.40 0.23 -1.28
CA VAL A 65 -15.70 0.47 -0.01
C VAL A 65 -16.34 1.68 0.66
N GLU A 66 -16.78 1.48 1.89
CA GLU A 66 -17.34 2.54 2.72
C GLU A 66 -16.22 3.52 3.12
N LEU A 67 -16.30 4.73 2.57
CA LEU A 67 -15.36 5.82 2.79
C LEU A 67 -16.11 7.03 3.32
N PRO A 68 -15.43 7.93 4.07
CA PRO A 68 -16.08 9.14 4.57
C PRO A 68 -16.66 10.00 3.44
N GLU A 69 -17.78 10.67 3.73
CA GLU A 69 -18.57 11.45 2.77
C GLU A 69 -17.80 12.65 2.18
N SER A 70 -16.81 13.15 2.92
CA SER A 70 -15.97 14.28 2.55
C SER A 70 -14.49 13.97 2.79
N ARG A 71 -13.62 14.67 2.05
CA ARG A 71 -12.16 14.60 2.15
C ARG A 71 -11.56 15.76 2.94
N ASP A 72 -12.37 16.58 3.62
CA ASP A 72 -11.85 17.61 4.50
C ASP A 72 -11.14 16.99 5.72
N ALA A 73 -10.25 17.76 6.32
CA ALA A 73 -9.39 17.28 7.41
C ALA A 73 -10.20 16.84 8.64
N ALA A 74 -11.28 17.53 8.99
CA ALA A 74 -12.08 17.21 10.18
C ALA A 74 -12.84 15.89 9.99
N THR A 75 -13.48 15.72 8.84
CA THR A 75 -14.18 14.48 8.49
C THR A 75 -13.22 13.29 8.43
N THR A 76 -12.05 13.47 7.81
CA THR A 76 -11.01 12.43 7.72
C THR A 76 -10.51 12.03 9.11
N ALA A 77 -10.19 13.00 9.98
CA ALA A 77 -9.72 12.72 11.34
C ALA A 77 -10.77 11.99 12.19
N ALA A 78 -12.05 12.40 12.08
CA ALA A 78 -13.15 11.73 12.79
C ALA A 78 -13.30 10.27 12.32
N TRP A 79 -13.26 10.04 11.01
CA TRP A 79 -13.33 8.69 10.42
C TRP A 79 -12.14 7.82 10.85
N THR A 80 -10.91 8.33 10.75
CA THR A 80 -9.72 7.60 11.22
C THR A 80 -9.84 7.26 12.71
N GLY A 81 -10.33 8.19 13.53
CA GLY A 81 -10.57 7.94 14.94
C GLY A 81 -11.59 6.82 15.20
N ALA A 82 -12.69 6.80 14.45
CA ALA A 82 -13.71 5.75 14.56
C ALA A 82 -13.17 4.37 14.16
N VAL A 83 -12.38 4.30 13.09
CA VAL A 83 -11.69 3.07 12.67
C VAL A 83 -10.73 2.58 13.75
N LEU A 84 -9.92 3.47 14.34
CA LEU A 84 -8.98 3.12 15.41
C LEU A 84 -9.67 2.66 16.70
N ARG A 85 -10.91 3.10 16.96
CA ARG A 85 -11.74 2.62 18.07
C ARG A 85 -12.52 1.34 17.76
N GLY A 86 -12.47 0.85 16.52
CA GLY A 86 -13.20 -0.34 16.09
C GLY A 86 -14.70 -0.11 15.85
N GLU A 87 -15.14 1.14 15.76
CA GLU A 87 -16.53 1.50 15.46
C GLU A 87 -16.86 1.26 13.97
N ILE A 88 -15.84 1.40 13.11
CA ILE A 88 -15.90 1.16 11.67
C ILE A 88 -14.77 0.18 11.32
N PRO A 89 -15.01 -0.83 10.47
CA PRO A 89 -13.95 -1.74 10.05
C PRO A 89 -12.88 -1.02 9.21
N VAL A 90 -11.63 -1.45 9.34
CA VAL A 90 -10.55 -1.01 8.44
C VAL A 90 -10.86 -1.54 7.02
N PRO A 91 -10.78 -0.70 5.97
CA PRO A 91 -10.87 -1.17 4.60
C PRO A 91 -9.85 -2.28 4.30
N GLU A 92 -10.29 -3.37 3.65
CA GLU A 92 -9.46 -4.56 3.43
C GLU A 92 -8.12 -4.25 2.75
N ALA A 93 -8.12 -3.36 1.76
CA ALA A 93 -6.90 -2.93 1.07
C ALA A 93 -5.87 -2.30 2.03
N LEU A 94 -6.33 -1.51 3.00
CA LEU A 94 -5.47 -0.91 4.02
C LEU A 94 -4.99 -1.96 5.02
N ALA A 95 -5.87 -2.87 5.45
CA ALA A 95 -5.49 -3.97 6.33
C ALA A 95 -4.38 -4.84 5.70
N ARG A 96 -4.56 -5.23 4.44
CA ARG A 96 -3.57 -5.99 3.66
C ARG A 96 -2.24 -5.25 3.51
N GLN A 97 -2.28 -3.94 3.28
CA GLN A 97 -1.08 -3.10 3.22
C GLN A 97 -0.34 -3.08 4.57
N VAL A 98 -1.07 -2.85 5.67
CA VAL A 98 -0.50 -2.84 7.04
C VAL A 98 0.08 -4.20 7.40
N GLU A 99 -0.65 -5.29 7.13
CA GLU A 99 -0.16 -6.66 7.38
C GLU A 99 1.13 -6.95 6.61
N THR A 100 1.21 -6.51 5.36
CA THR A 100 2.41 -6.65 4.53
C THR A 100 3.57 -5.87 5.12
N ILE A 101 3.35 -4.61 5.52
CA ILE A 101 4.36 -3.75 6.16
C ILE A 101 4.85 -4.38 7.47
N VAL A 102 3.94 -4.83 8.33
CA VAL A 102 4.27 -5.47 9.61
C VAL A 102 5.06 -6.76 9.39
N ARG A 103 4.68 -7.57 8.39
CA ARG A 103 5.40 -8.79 8.06
C ARG A 103 6.83 -8.48 7.64
N ILE A 104 7.05 -7.56 6.69
CA ILE A 104 8.40 -7.24 6.21
C ILE A 104 9.24 -6.59 7.31
N ALA A 105 8.67 -5.70 8.13
CA ALA A 105 9.42 -5.03 9.20
C ALA A 105 9.94 -6.00 10.27
N ARG A 106 9.39 -7.22 10.34
CA ARG A 106 9.86 -8.28 11.27
C ARG A 106 10.95 -9.16 10.67
N ILE A 107 11.07 -9.22 9.35
CA ILE A 107 12.00 -10.11 8.64
C ILE A 107 13.07 -9.36 7.83
N ALA A 108 12.90 -8.04 7.66
CA ALA A 108 13.88 -7.19 7.02
C ALA A 108 15.19 -7.23 7.84
N PRO A 109 16.33 -7.37 7.15
CA PRO A 109 17.64 -7.47 7.79
C PRO A 109 18.08 -6.18 8.50
#